data_AF-A0A7L5YNN4-F1
#
_entry.id   AF-A0A7L5YNN4-F1
#
_cell.length_a   1.000
_cell.length_b   1.000
_cell.length_c   1.000
_cell.angle_alpha   90.00
_cell.angle_beta   90.00
_cell.angle_gamma   90.00
#
_symmetry.space_group_name_H-M   'P 1'
#
loop_
_entity.id
_entity.type
_entity.pdbx_description
1 polymer ?
#
loop_
_entity_poly.entity_id
_entity_poly.type
_entity_poly.pdbx_seq_one_letter_code
_entity_poly.pdbx_strand_id
1 'polypeptide(L)'
;MTTMLLIRHAANDWVGERLAGWTPGVHLNTLGHQQAQGLADRLAHTALQAIYSSPLDRARETAAPWPTASAASAGGGWSGRSPVWSMDR
;
A
#
# COMPACT_ATOMS: atom_id res chain seq x y z
N MET A 1 18.95 2.32 13.60
CA MET A 1 17.57 2.67 14.01
C MET A 1 16.69 2.53 12.78
N THR A 2 15.50 1.94 12.92
CA THR A 2 14.59 1.68 11.80
C THR A 2 13.28 2.42 12.03
N THR A 3 12.82 3.18 11.04
CA THR A 3 11.55 3.91 11.08
C THR A 3 10.51 3.19 10.23
N MET A 4 9.33 2.93 10.79
CA MET A 4 8.21 2.32 10.09
C MET A 4 7.05 3.31 10.01
N LEU A 5 6.54 3.54 8.80
CA LEU A 5 5.32 4.33 8.59
C LEU A 5 4.14 3.37 8.51
N LEU A 6 3.21 3.47 9.45
CA LEU A 6 1.99 2.66 9.47
C LEU A 6 0.85 3.46 8.84
N ILE A 7 0.37 2.99 7.70
CA ILE A 7 -0.62 3.68 6.88
C ILE A 7 -1.91 2.85 6.85
N ARG A 8 -3.02 3.48 7.22
CA ARG A 8 -4.36 2.89 7.04
C ARG A 8 -4.76 3.01 5.57
N HIS A 9 -5.46 2.00 5.04
CA HIS A 9 -6.06 2.11 3.70
C HIS A 9 -6.97 3.34 3.59
N ALA A 10 -7.04 3.90 2.38
CA ALA A 10 -7.87 5.06 2.10
C ALA A 10 -9.37 4.74 2.13
N ALA A 11 -10.21 5.77 1.96
CA ALA A 11 -11.66 5.67 2.06
C ALA A 11 -12.26 4.66 1.06
N ASN A 12 -13.32 3.99 1.50
CA ASN A 12 -14.20 3.16 0.70
C ASN A 12 -15.64 3.42 1.12
N ASP A 13 -16.60 2.92 0.36
CA ASP A 13 -18.04 3.19 0.61
C ASP A 13 -18.59 2.48 1.86
N TRP A 14 -17.81 1.60 2.48
CA TRP A 14 -18.21 0.95 3.73
C TRP A 14 -17.87 1.77 4.97
N VAL A 15 -17.02 2.81 4.84
CA VAL A 15 -16.61 3.66 5.96
C VAL A 15 -17.84 4.41 6.50
N GLY A 16 -18.24 4.07 7.72
CA GLY A 16 -19.35 4.72 8.42
C GLY A 16 -20.65 3.91 8.44
N GLU A 17 -20.78 2.89 7.58
CA GLU A 17 -21.98 2.04 7.56
C GLU A 17 -21.77 0.68 8.23
N ARG A 18 -20.65 0.01 7.97
CA ARG A 18 -20.34 -1.34 8.50
C ARG A 18 -18.84 -1.59 8.63
N LEU A 19 -18.46 -2.48 9.55
CA LEU A 19 -17.09 -3.00 9.61
C LEU A 19 -16.87 -4.00 8.47
N ALA A 20 -16.22 -3.55 7.39
CA ALA A 20 -15.94 -4.36 6.20
C ALA A 20 -14.99 -5.55 6.45
N GLY A 21 -14.21 -5.57 7.54
CA GLY A 21 -13.35 -6.71 7.89
C GLY A 21 -12.51 -7.22 6.70
N TRP A 22 -12.63 -8.52 6.40
CA TRP A 22 -12.01 -9.19 5.24
C TRP A 22 -13.00 -9.42 4.09
N THR A 23 -14.09 -8.66 4.02
CA THR A 23 -15.06 -8.77 2.93
C THR A 23 -14.34 -8.55 1.59
N PRO A 24 -14.36 -9.56 0.69
CA PRO A 24 -13.77 -9.43 -0.64
C PRO A 24 -14.47 -8.38 -1.48
N GLY A 25 -13.77 -7.78 -2.44
CA GLY A 25 -14.36 -6.80 -3.37
C GLY A 25 -14.69 -5.44 -2.75
N VAL A 26 -14.14 -5.13 -1.57
CA VAL A 26 -14.20 -3.79 -1.00
C VAL A 26 -13.02 -2.98 -1.50
N HIS A 27 -13.29 -2.15 -2.50
CA HIS A 27 -12.35 -1.26 -3.18
C HIS A 27 -12.38 0.16 -2.61
N LEU A 28 -11.38 0.97 -2.95
CA LEU A 28 -11.41 2.41 -2.70
C LEU A 28 -12.54 3.06 -3.49
N ASN A 29 -13.12 4.11 -2.91
CA ASN A 29 -14.02 4.98 -3.66
C ASN A 29 -13.25 6.15 -4.28
N THR A 30 -13.95 7.04 -5.01
CA THR A 30 -13.32 8.18 -5.68
C THR A 30 -12.50 9.04 -4.71
N LEU A 31 -13.01 9.30 -3.51
CA LEU A 31 -12.28 10.01 -2.46
C LEU A 31 -11.05 9.22 -2.01
N GLY A 32 -11.19 7.91 -1.83
CA GLY A 32 -10.11 7.01 -1.47
C GLY A 32 -8.95 7.04 -2.48
N HIS A 33 -9.24 7.05 -3.77
CA HIS A 33 -8.21 7.19 -4.80
C HIS A 33 -7.49 8.54 -4.73
N GLN A 34 -8.22 9.64 -4.51
CA GLN A 34 -7.62 10.96 -4.33
C GLN A 34 -6.72 11.03 -3.07
N GLN A 35 -7.16 10.40 -1.98
CA GLN A 35 -6.37 10.29 -0.75
C GLN A 35 -5.09 9.48 -0.98
N ALA A 36 -5.19 8.35 -1.69
CA ALA A 36 -4.04 7.50 -2.00
C ALA A 36 -3.00 8.25 -2.84
N GLN A 37 -3.44 8.99 -3.86
CA GLN A 37 -2.56 9.81 -4.69
C GLN A 37 -1.91 10.92 -3.86
N GLY A 38 -2.71 11.71 -3.12
CA GLY A 38 -2.18 12.82 -2.32
C GLY A 38 -1.20 12.36 -1.23
N LEU A 39 -1.37 11.14 -0.70
CA LEU A 39 -0.43 10.54 0.23
C LEU A 39 0.91 10.20 -0.44
N ALA A 40 0.86 9.56 -1.62
CA ALA A 40 2.06 9.25 -2.39
C ALA A 40 2.82 10.53 -2.77
N ASP A 41 2.11 11.57 -3.22
CA ASP A 41 2.69 12.87 -3.56
C ASP A 41 3.36 13.52 -2.35
N ARG A 42 2.69 13.51 -1.19
CA ARG A 42 3.22 14.10 0.05
C ARG A 42 4.49 13.39 0.53
N LEU A 43 4.60 12.08 0.29
CA LEU A 43 5.71 11.26 0.75
C LEU A 43 6.71 10.94 -0.36
N ALA A 44 6.59 11.55 -1.54
CA ALA A 44 7.48 11.33 -2.69
C ALA A 44 8.96 11.61 -2.39
N HIS A 45 9.26 12.50 -1.45
CA HIS A 45 10.62 12.83 -1.02
C HIS A 45 11.12 12.01 0.18
N THR A 46 10.30 11.08 0.68
CA THR A 46 10.69 10.19 1.77
C THR A 46 11.39 8.97 1.19
N ALA A 47 12.63 8.70 1.64
CA ALA A 47 13.37 7.53 1.21
C ALA A 47 12.76 6.24 1.81
N LEU A 48 11.86 5.60 1.05
CA LEU A 48 11.28 4.31 1.41
C LEU A 48 12.10 3.17 0.80
N GLN A 49 12.59 2.28 1.66
CA GLN A 49 13.34 1.09 1.23
C GLN A 49 12.43 -0.05 0.78
N ALA A 50 11.22 -0.12 1.33
CA ALA A 50 10.24 -1.15 1.02
C ALA A 50 8.82 -0.67 1.34
N ILE A 51 7.85 -1.21 0.62
CA ILE A 51 6.41 -1.05 0.88
C ILE A 51 5.82 -2.44 1.09
N TYR A 52 5.12 -2.60 2.21
CA TYR A 52 4.37 -3.82 2.54
C TYR A 52 2.89 -3.48 2.60
N SER A 53 2.03 -4.34 2.04
CA SER A 53 0.60 -4.16 2.10
C SER A 53 -0.12 -5.44 2.50
N SER A 54 -1.26 -5.26 3.16
CA SER A 54 -2.23 -6.34 3.37
C SER A 54 -2.69 -6.88 2.00
N PRO A 55 -3.05 -8.17 1.89
CA PRO A 55 -3.56 -8.72 0.62
C PRO A 55 -4.92 -8.16 0.19
N LEU A 56 -5.60 -7.37 1.03
CA LEU A 56 -6.92 -6.80 0.75
C LEU A 56 -6.85 -5.71 -0.34
N ASP A 57 -7.84 -5.70 -1.25
CA ASP A 57 -7.86 -4.82 -2.43
C ASP A 57 -7.68 -3.33 -2.09
N ARG A 58 -8.52 -2.79 -1.19
CA ARG A 58 -8.38 -1.40 -0.69
C ARG A 58 -6.98 -1.05 -0.16
N ALA A 59 -6.27 -2.00 0.44
CA ALA A 59 -4.92 -1.76 0.96
C ALA A 59 -3.88 -1.74 -0.17
N ARG A 60 -4.03 -2.64 -1.15
CA ARG A 60 -3.20 -2.66 -2.37
C ARG A 60 -3.43 -1.41 -3.23
N GLU A 61 -4.68 -0.99 -3.39
CA GLU A 61 -5.05 0.23 -4.12
C GLU A 61 -4.53 1.50 -3.46
N THR A 62 -4.44 1.53 -2.13
CA THR A 62 -3.82 2.65 -1.41
C THR A 62 -2.31 2.72 -1.67
N ALA A 63 -1.67 1.56 -1.86
CA ALA A 63 -0.24 1.46 -2.15
C ALA A 63 0.10 1.59 -3.65
N ALA A 64 -0.88 1.46 -4.55
CA ALA A 64 -0.66 1.45 -6.00
C ALA A 64 -0.05 2.74 -6.58
N PRO A 65 -0.41 3.97 -6.12
CA PRO A 65 0.18 5.20 -6.64
C PRO A 65 1.63 5.43 -6.26
N TRP A 66 2.16 4.63 -5.32
CA TRP A 66 3.50 4.84 -4.82
C TRP A 66 4.51 4.44 -5.89
N PRO A 67 5.57 5.24 -6.10
CA PRO A 67 6.65 4.82 -6.94
C PRO A 67 7.17 3.51 -6.40
N THR A 68 7.15 2.51 -7.26
CA THR A 68 7.74 1.21 -6.99
C THR A 68 9.13 1.44 -6.42
N ALA A 69 9.38 0.99 -5.18
CA ALA A 69 10.71 1.10 -4.60
C ALA A 69 11.67 0.39 -5.57
N SER A 70 12.55 1.14 -6.23
CA SER A 70 13.56 0.56 -7.09
C SER A 70 14.35 -0.41 -6.21
N ALA A 71 14.39 -1.69 -6.60
CA ALA A 71 15.18 -2.67 -5.89
C ALA A 71 16.64 -2.18 -5.87
N ALA A 72 17.06 -1.55 -4.77
CA ALA A 72 18.46 -1.26 -4.55
C ALA A 72 19.16 -2.62 -4.54
N SER A 73 20.06 -2.83 -5.49
CA SER A 73 20.82 -4.06 -5.65
C SER A 73 21.73 -4.27 -4.44
N ALA A 74 21.21 -4.93 -3.41
CA ALA A 74 21.99 -5.51 -2.34
C ALA A 74 22.17 -7.00 -2.65
N GLY A 75 23.43 -7.42 -2.82
CA GLY A 75 23.80 -8.80 -3.10
C GLY A 75 23.30 -9.77 -2.02
N GLY A 76 22.92 -10.96 -2.47
CA GLY A 76 22.40 -12.05 -1.63
C GLY A 76 21.04 -12.49 -2.15
N GLY A 77 21.01 -13.64 -2.82
CA GLY A 77 19.95 -14.05 -3.72
C GLY A 77 18.55 -14.14 -3.09
N TRP A 78 17.57 -13.63 -3.86
CA TRP A 78 16.17 -13.95 -3.68
C TRP A 78 15.44 -13.81 -5.02
N SER A 79 14.86 -14.90 -5.50
CA SER A 79 14.15 -14.97 -6.78
C SER A 79 12.64 -14.83 -6.54
N GLY A 80 12.05 -13.67 -6.89
CA GLY A 80 10.61 -13.48 -6.67
C GLY A 80 9.92 -12.21 -7.21
N ARG A 81 10.50 -11.48 -8.17
CA ARG A 81 9.82 -10.70 -9.25
C ARG A 81 8.55 -9.82 -8.98
N SER A 82 8.28 -9.30 -7.79
CA SER A 82 7.26 -8.23 -7.63
C SER A 82 7.69 -7.17 -6.61
N PRO A 83 7.58 -5.87 -6.95
CA PRO A 83 8.06 -4.80 -6.08
C PRO A 83 6.99 -4.27 -5.10
N VAL A 84 5.81 -4.91 -5.09
CA VAL A 84 4.79 -4.79 -4.04
C VAL A 84 4.73 -6.13 -3.32
N TRP A 85 5.20 -6.16 -2.08
CA TRP A 85 5.13 -7.35 -1.23
C TRP A 85 3.69 -7.54 -0.75
N SER A 86 3.01 -8.55 -1.28
CA SER A 86 1.79 -9.09 -0.65
C SER A 86 2.21 -10.13 0.37
N MET A 87 1.88 -9.92 1.65
CA MET A 87 1.96 -10.97 2.65
C MET A 87 0.79 -11.94 2.42
N ASP A 88 0.96 -12.87 1.49
CA ASP A 88 0.22 -14.13 1.55
C ASP A 88 0.91 -15.00 2.59
N ARG A 89 0.12 -15.64 3.46
CA ARG A 89 0.63 -16.48 4.56
C ARG A 89 1.52 -17.61 4.05
#